data_AF-A0A9E4R013-F1
#
_entry.id   AF-A0A9E4R013-F1
#
_cell.length_a   1.000
_cell.length_b   1.000
_cell.length_c   1.000
_cell.angle_alpha   90.00
_cell.angle_beta   90.00
_cell.angle_gamma   90.00
#
_symmetry.space_group_name_H-M   'P 1'
#
loop_
_entity.id
_entity.type
_entity.pdbx_description
1 polymer ?
#
loop_
_entity_poly.entity_id
_entity_poly.type
_entity_poly.pdbx_seq_one_letter_code
_entity_poly.pdbx_strand_id
1 'polypeptide(L)'
;MTTTIIIMIDGLDPEYLELCPAPRLEEMSRSGTRLNVRGMMPSVTNVNNVSLVTGSYPESHGITSNYWLDREQGGEHYMESAEYIRSETMFQRATSKGMRSLLVTAKDKLRRLLGNGVTLSVSSEQPPGWVVNGVGTPPDIYSLEVNRWVLDA
;
A
#
# COMPACT_ATOMS: atom_id res chain seq x y z
N MET A 1 -6.05 1.69 23.63
CA MET A 1 -5.20 1.38 22.45
C MET A 1 -5.37 2.52 21.47
N THR A 2 -4.28 3.01 20.89
CA THR A 2 -4.32 4.11 19.91
C THR A 2 -4.39 3.53 18.50
N THR A 3 -5.23 4.07 17.63
CA THR A 3 -5.25 3.70 16.21
C THR A 3 -4.03 4.29 15.52
N THR A 4 -3.25 3.45 14.84
CA THR A 4 -2.12 3.89 14.01
C THR A 4 -2.53 3.83 12.55
N ILE A 5 -2.36 4.94 11.83
CA ILE A 5 -2.64 5.05 10.39
C ILE A 5 -1.31 5.21 9.67
N ILE A 6 -1.11 4.39 8.64
CA ILE A 6 0.05 4.45 7.74
C ILE A 6 -0.50 4.73 6.35
N ILE A 7 -0.03 5.80 5.72
CA ILE A 7 -0.43 6.20 4.37
C ILE A 7 0.77 6.09 3.45
N MET A 8 0.65 5.26 2.41
CA MET A 8 1.61 5.13 1.32
C MET A 8 1.10 5.97 0.15
N ILE A 9 1.80 7.07 -0.17
CA ILE A 9 1.50 7.90 -1.34
C ILE A 9 2.45 7.47 -2.45
N ASP A 10 1.93 6.67 -3.40
CA ASP A 10 2.75 6.13 -4.49
C ASP A 10 3.27 7.26 -5.40
N GLY A 11 4.54 7.18 -5.77
CA GLY A 11 5.19 8.17 -6.62
C GLY A 11 5.32 9.59 -6.03
N LEU A 12 5.17 9.77 -4.71
CA LEU A 12 5.34 11.08 -4.07
C LEU A 12 6.82 11.49 -4.05
N ASP A 13 7.25 12.18 -5.08
CA ASP A 13 8.48 12.97 -5.06
C ASP A 13 8.35 14.11 -4.04
N PRO A 14 9.29 14.27 -3.09
CA PRO A 14 9.30 15.41 -2.18
C PRO A 14 9.21 16.78 -2.86
N GLU A 15 9.69 16.93 -4.11
CA GLU A 15 9.57 18.18 -4.88
C GLU A 15 8.10 18.56 -5.15
N TYR A 16 7.18 17.60 -5.23
CA TYR A 16 5.76 17.90 -5.39
C TYR A 16 5.20 18.72 -4.22
N LEU A 17 5.73 18.53 -3.01
CA LEU A 17 5.31 19.29 -1.83
C LEU A 17 5.83 20.74 -1.84
N GLU A 18 6.81 21.05 -2.68
CA GLU A 18 7.31 22.42 -2.89
C GLU A 18 6.48 23.14 -3.96
N LEU A 19 6.03 22.40 -4.98
CA LEU A 19 5.28 22.94 -6.12
C LEU A 19 3.77 23.02 -5.89
N CYS A 20 3.21 22.16 -5.04
CA CYS A 20 1.79 22.08 -4.76
C CYS A 20 1.52 22.30 -3.26
N PRO A 21 0.91 23.43 -2.85
CA PRO A 21 0.62 23.70 -1.45
C PRO A 21 -0.19 22.59 -0.79
N ALA A 22 0.35 22.02 0.28
CA ALA A 22 -0.27 20.94 1.05
C ALA A 22 -0.40 21.35 2.52
N PRO A 23 -1.23 22.36 2.85
CA PRO A 23 -1.19 23.04 4.15
C PRO A 23 -1.42 22.10 5.34
N ARG A 24 -2.24 21.04 5.16
CA ARG A 24 -2.46 20.03 6.21
C ARG A 24 -1.24 19.15 6.45
N LEU A 25 -0.55 18.71 5.39
CA LEU A 25 0.69 17.95 5.52
C LEU A 25 1.80 18.82 6.11
N GLU A 26 1.85 20.10 5.74
CA GLU A 26 2.77 21.06 6.34
C GLU A 26 2.51 21.25 7.83
N GLU A 27 1.25 21.44 8.24
CA GLU A 27 0.85 21.55 9.65
C GLU A 27 1.24 20.28 10.44
N MET A 28 0.97 19.10 9.89
CA MET A 28 1.40 17.82 10.47
C MET A 28 2.93 17.73 10.57
N SER A 29 3.66 18.23 9.57
CA SER A 29 5.12 18.22 9.59
C SER A 29 5.71 19.14 10.67
N ARG A 30 5.08 20.31 10.92
CA ARG A 30 5.52 21.28 11.94
C ARG A 30 5.22 20.82 13.36
N SER A 31 4.10 20.13 13.55
CA SER A 31 3.68 19.57 14.85
C SER A 31 4.28 18.18 15.13
N GLY A 32 4.83 17.52 14.11
CA GLY A 32 5.40 16.18 14.18
C GLY A 32 6.86 16.12 13.73
N THR A 33 7.17 15.16 12.86
CA THR A 33 8.53 14.95 12.33
C THR A 33 8.47 14.66 10.85
N ARG A 34 9.31 15.35 10.07
CA ARG A 34 9.50 15.13 8.63
C ARG A 34 10.93 14.70 8.38
N LEU A 35 11.08 13.61 7.62
CA LEU A 35 12.38 13.08 7.22
C LEU A 35 12.35 12.75 5.72
N ASN A 36 13.45 12.99 5.03
CA ASN A 36 13.69 12.42 3.71
C ASN A 36 14.32 11.05 3.89
N VAL A 37 13.71 10.03 3.30
CA VAL A 37 14.15 8.63 3.40
C VAL A 37 14.44 8.08 2.00
N ARG A 38 15.27 7.04 1.94
CA ARG A 38 15.51 6.33 0.68
C ARG A 38 14.49 5.21 0.53
N GLY A 39 13.85 5.17 -0.64
CA GLY A 39 13.08 4.01 -1.07
C GLY A 39 13.99 2.83 -1.41
N MET A 40 13.37 1.68 -1.68
CA MET A 40 14.06 0.49 -2.14
C MET A 40 14.36 0.55 -3.63
N MET A 41 15.42 -0.16 -4.03
CA MET A 41 15.76 -0.39 -5.42
C MET A 41 15.48 -1.86 -5.81
N PRO A 42 14.77 -2.10 -6.94
CA PRO A 42 14.22 -1.11 -7.87
C PRO A 42 13.04 -0.32 -7.28
N SER A 43 12.93 0.96 -7.65
CA SER A 43 11.94 1.91 -7.12
C SER A 43 10.55 1.69 -7.75
N VAL A 44 10.03 0.47 -7.63
CA VAL A 44 8.70 0.07 -8.11
C VAL A 44 7.75 -0.17 -6.94
N THR A 45 6.45 -0.03 -7.22
CA THR A 45 5.37 -0.09 -6.23
C THR A 45 5.40 -1.35 -5.36
N ASN A 46 5.46 -2.55 -5.94
CA ASN A 46 5.37 -3.79 -5.15
C ASN A 46 6.54 -3.95 -4.19
N VAL A 47 7.77 -3.64 -4.65
CA VAL A 47 8.99 -3.74 -3.83
C VAL A 47 8.85 -2.84 -2.61
N ASN A 48 8.56 -1.55 -2.82
CA ASN A 48 8.49 -0.57 -1.73
C ASN A 48 7.33 -0.84 -0.76
N ASN A 49 6.15 -1.21 -1.26
CA ASN A 49 5.00 -1.55 -0.41
C ASN A 49 5.28 -2.79 0.45
N VAL A 50 5.88 -3.82 -0.14
CA VAL A 50 6.18 -5.05 0.60
C VAL A 50 7.27 -4.79 1.64
N SER A 51 8.31 -4.03 1.31
CA SER A 51 9.31 -3.62 2.30
C SER A 51 8.72 -2.83 3.46
N LEU A 52 7.76 -1.93 3.17
CA LEU A 52 7.07 -1.15 4.20
C LEU A 52 6.28 -2.05 5.16
N VAL A 53 5.43 -2.94 4.63
CA VAL A 53 4.56 -3.77 5.49
C VAL A 53 5.31 -4.89 6.19
N THR A 54 6.43 -5.37 5.64
CA THR A 54 7.26 -6.40 6.28
C THR A 54 8.26 -5.79 7.27
N GLY A 55 8.74 -4.58 6.99
CA GLY A 55 9.85 -3.97 7.72
C GLY A 55 11.20 -4.58 7.35
N SER A 56 11.33 -5.20 6.17
CA SER A 56 12.54 -5.88 5.72
C SER A 56 12.94 -5.49 4.29
N TYR A 57 14.16 -5.85 3.89
CA TYR A 57 14.68 -5.61 2.54
C TYR A 57 14.18 -6.66 1.52
N PRO A 58 14.27 -6.36 0.21
CA PRO A 58 13.88 -7.29 -0.86
C PRO A 58 14.53 -8.66 -0.80
N GLU A 59 15.77 -8.73 -0.33
CA GLU A 59 16.48 -10.00 -0.10
C GLU A 59 15.78 -10.91 0.92
N SER A 60 15.05 -10.34 1.88
CA SER A 60 14.34 -11.09 2.93
C SER A 60 12.90 -11.41 2.52
N HIS A 61 12.15 -10.41 2.03
CA HIS A 61 10.74 -10.62 1.69
C HIS A 61 10.51 -11.22 0.29
N GLY A 62 11.54 -11.23 -0.56
CA GLY A 62 11.54 -11.94 -1.85
C GLY A 62 10.88 -11.20 -3.02
N ILE A 63 10.36 -9.99 -2.82
CA ILE A 63 9.71 -9.20 -3.88
C ILE A 63 10.74 -8.20 -4.41
N THR A 64 11.21 -8.42 -5.63
CA THR A 64 12.28 -7.63 -6.26
C THR A 64 11.83 -6.90 -7.53
N SER A 65 10.60 -7.12 -7.99
CA SER A 65 9.99 -6.51 -9.17
C SER A 65 8.47 -6.59 -9.07
N ASN A 66 7.76 -6.01 -10.04
CA ASN A 66 6.32 -6.24 -10.22
C ASN A 66 6.02 -7.58 -10.94
N TYR A 67 6.99 -8.14 -11.64
CA TYR A 67 6.88 -9.40 -12.37
C TYR A 67 8.23 -10.11 -12.46
N TRP A 68 8.22 -11.40 -12.74
CA TRP A 68 9.41 -12.19 -13.06
C TRP A 68 9.20 -12.97 -14.36
N LEU A 69 10.30 -13.24 -15.06
CA LEU A 69 10.30 -14.05 -16.28
C LEU A 69 10.65 -15.50 -15.92
N ASP A 70 9.73 -16.42 -16.16
CA ASP A 70 10.00 -17.85 -16.15
C ASP A 70 10.77 -18.22 -17.42
N ARG A 71 12.06 -18.54 -17.25
CA ARG A 71 12.93 -18.90 -18.36
C ARG A 71 12.69 -20.31 -18.89
N GLU A 72 12.09 -21.20 -18.09
CA GLU A 72 11.80 -22.57 -18.48
C GLU A 72 10.50 -22.63 -19.28
N GLN A 73 9.49 -21.89 -18.84
CA GLN A 73 8.17 -21.86 -19.49
C GLN A 73 8.00 -20.70 -20.48
N GLY A 74 8.92 -19.74 -20.49
CA GLY A 74 8.91 -18.58 -21.39
C GLY A 74 7.83 -17.54 -21.08
N GLY A 75 7.29 -17.54 -19.85
CA GLY A 75 6.17 -16.70 -19.44
C GLY A 75 6.56 -15.57 -18.47
N GLU A 76 5.91 -14.42 -18.60
CA GLU A 76 5.98 -13.35 -17.60
C GLU A 76 4.90 -13.56 -16.52
N HIS A 77 5.32 -13.56 -15.26
CA HIS A 77 4.44 -13.80 -14.12
C HIS A 77 4.43 -12.58 -13.20
N TYR A 78 3.26 -11.97 -13.02
CA TYR A 78 3.08 -10.87 -12.09
C TYR A 78 3.16 -11.33 -10.63
N MET A 79 3.92 -10.58 -9.82
CA MET A 79 4.09 -10.82 -8.39
C MET A 79 2.97 -10.14 -7.57
N GLU A 80 1.72 -10.58 -7.78
CA GLU A 80 0.53 -9.96 -7.19
C GLU A 80 -0.17 -10.82 -6.12
N SER A 81 0.38 -12.00 -5.84
CA SER A 81 -0.12 -12.91 -4.81
C SER A 81 0.68 -12.79 -3.53
N ALA A 82 0.00 -12.82 -2.38
CA ALA A 82 0.66 -12.76 -1.08
C ALA A 82 1.58 -13.96 -0.81
N GLU A 83 1.40 -15.08 -1.52
CA GLU A 83 2.26 -16.28 -1.39
C GLU A 83 3.72 -16.02 -1.79
N TYR A 84 3.98 -14.99 -2.60
CA TYR A 84 5.32 -14.62 -3.00
C TYR A 84 6.10 -13.89 -1.90
N ILE A 85 5.42 -13.38 -0.86
CA ILE A 85 6.05 -12.68 0.25
C ILE A 85 6.57 -13.71 1.25
N ARG A 86 7.90 -13.74 1.43
CA ARG A 86 8.60 -14.72 2.28
C ARG A 86 8.79 -14.29 3.73
N SER A 87 8.44 -13.05 4.05
CA SER A 87 8.60 -12.45 5.37
C SER A 87 7.24 -12.10 5.99
N GLU A 88 7.16 -12.16 7.31
CA GLU A 88 5.95 -11.82 8.05
C GLU A 88 5.60 -10.33 7.91
N THR A 89 4.34 -10.03 7.59
CA THR A 89 3.82 -8.66 7.51
C THR A 89 3.43 -8.12 8.89
N MET A 90 3.39 -6.79 9.02
CA MET A 90 2.86 -6.11 10.21
C MET A 90 1.40 -6.48 10.48
N PHE A 91 0.63 -6.85 9.46
CA PHE A 91 -0.74 -7.30 9.58
C PHE A 91 -0.82 -8.70 10.22
N GLN A 92 0.02 -9.64 9.79
CA GLN A 92 0.15 -10.95 10.43
C GLN A 92 0.59 -10.81 11.90
N ARG A 93 1.58 -9.94 12.18
CA ARG A 93 2.01 -9.61 13.55
C ARG A 93 0.91 -9.00 14.41
N ALA A 94 0.08 -8.14 13.83
CA ALA A 94 -1.06 -7.54 14.54
C ALA A 94 -2.10 -8.62 14.87
N THR A 95 -2.45 -9.46 13.91
CA THR A 95 -3.41 -10.55 14.07
C THR A 95 -2.94 -11.57 15.11
N SER A 96 -1.66 -11.95 15.13
CA SER A 96 -1.12 -12.88 16.15
C SER A 96 -1.16 -12.32 17.57
N LYS A 97 -1.23 -10.99 17.71
CA LYS A 97 -1.43 -10.27 18.97
C LYS A 97 -2.90 -9.97 19.30
N GLY A 98 -3.84 -10.51 18.52
CA GLY A 98 -5.29 -10.26 18.70
C GLY A 98 -5.73 -8.84 18.33
N MET A 99 -4.91 -8.10 17.57
CA MET A 99 -5.24 -6.76 17.10
C MET A 99 -5.97 -6.84 15.75
N ARG A 100 -6.72 -5.79 15.43
CA ARG A 100 -7.43 -5.66 14.15
C ARG A 100 -6.69 -4.71 13.22
N SER A 101 -6.73 -4.99 11.93
CA SER A 101 -6.09 -4.20 10.88
C SER A 101 -7.03 -3.98 9.68
N LEU A 102 -6.89 -2.82 9.04
CA LEU A 102 -7.59 -2.45 7.82
C LEU A 102 -6.56 -2.11 6.74
N LEU A 103 -6.75 -2.63 5.54
CA LEU A 103 -5.99 -2.27 4.34
C LEU A 103 -6.95 -1.68 3.31
N VAL A 104 -6.74 -0.44 2.90
CA VAL A 104 -7.48 0.19 1.81
C VAL A 104 -6.50 0.54 0.69
N THR A 105 -6.79 0.14 -0.54
CA THR A 105 -5.97 0.44 -1.71
C THR A 105 -6.82 1.00 -2.84
N ALA A 106 -6.21 1.73 -3.77
CA ALA A 106 -6.87 2.03 -5.04
C ALA A 106 -6.93 0.75 -5.90
N LYS A 107 -5.76 0.17 -6.18
CA LYS A 107 -5.62 -1.02 -7.03
C LYS A 107 -5.89 -2.33 -6.29
N ASP A 108 -6.72 -3.20 -6.86
CA ASP A 108 -7.06 -4.50 -6.27
C ASP A 108 -5.88 -5.47 -6.22
N LYS A 109 -4.98 -5.41 -7.22
CA LYS A 109 -3.76 -6.22 -7.20
C LYS A 109 -2.89 -5.99 -5.96
N LEU A 110 -2.82 -4.74 -5.48
CA LEU A 110 -2.05 -4.41 -4.28
C LEU A 110 -2.77 -4.91 -3.03
N ARG A 111 -4.10 -4.83 -2.99
CA ARG A 111 -4.92 -5.44 -1.94
C ARG A 111 -4.67 -6.94 -1.84
N ARG A 112 -4.62 -7.65 -2.98
CA ARG A 112 -4.33 -9.09 -3.04
C ARG A 112 -2.92 -9.42 -2.55
N LEU A 113 -1.91 -8.65 -3.00
CA LEU A 113 -0.52 -8.86 -2.61
C LEU A 113 -0.29 -8.67 -1.10
N LEU A 114 -0.85 -7.61 -0.51
CA LEU A 114 -0.59 -7.22 0.88
C LEU A 114 -1.64 -7.78 1.88
N GLY A 115 -2.68 -8.44 1.39
CA GLY A 115 -3.87 -8.80 2.17
C GLY A 115 -3.68 -9.90 3.21
N ASN A 116 -2.55 -10.62 3.19
CA ASN A 116 -2.33 -11.73 4.12
C ASN A 116 -2.20 -11.23 5.57
N GLY A 117 -3.03 -11.78 6.46
CA GLY A 117 -3.11 -11.39 7.86
C GLY A 117 -3.89 -10.10 8.15
N VAL A 118 -4.49 -9.46 7.14
CA VAL A 118 -5.33 -8.27 7.33
C VAL A 118 -6.72 -8.71 7.83
N THR A 119 -7.29 -8.00 8.82
CA THR A 119 -8.65 -8.30 9.29
C THR A 119 -9.73 -7.93 8.26
N LEU A 120 -9.57 -6.80 7.58
CA LEU A 120 -10.46 -6.33 6.53
C LEU A 120 -9.64 -5.62 5.44
N SER A 121 -9.91 -5.94 4.17
CA SER A 121 -9.22 -5.30 3.04
C SER A 121 -10.22 -4.80 2.02
N VAL A 122 -10.02 -3.60 1.49
CA VAL A 122 -10.89 -2.95 0.49
C VAL A 122 -10.03 -2.40 -0.65
N SER A 123 -10.52 -2.52 -1.88
CA SER A 123 -9.95 -1.83 -3.04
C SER A 123 -11.03 -0.99 -3.72
N SER A 124 -10.66 0.13 -4.34
CA SER A 124 -11.63 0.94 -5.10
C SER A 124 -12.05 0.26 -6.41
N GLU A 125 -11.25 -0.65 -6.96
CA GLU A 125 -11.61 -1.45 -8.14
C GLU A 125 -12.66 -2.53 -7.82
N GLN A 126 -12.68 -3.06 -6.59
CA GLN A 126 -13.62 -4.10 -6.16
C GLN A 126 -14.15 -3.84 -4.73
N PRO A 127 -14.86 -2.72 -4.49
CA PRO A 127 -15.34 -2.40 -3.16
C PRO A 127 -16.54 -3.27 -2.79
N PRO A 128 -16.64 -3.72 -1.53
CA PRO A 128 -17.85 -4.37 -1.06
C PRO A 128 -19.01 -3.38 -0.99
N GLY A 129 -20.24 -3.84 -1.23
CA GLY A 129 -21.41 -2.96 -1.33
C GLY A 129 -21.66 -2.08 -0.09
N TRP A 130 -21.29 -2.55 1.11
CA TRP A 130 -21.44 -1.75 2.33
C TRP A 130 -20.47 -0.56 2.38
N VAL A 131 -19.29 -0.64 1.75
CA VAL A 131 -18.38 0.51 1.60
C VAL A 131 -18.99 1.48 0.61
N VAL A 132 -19.44 0.99 -0.55
CA VAL A 132 -20.09 1.84 -1.57
C VAL A 132 -21.30 2.59 -0.99
N ASN A 133 -22.11 1.94 -0.16
CA ASN A 133 -23.24 2.58 0.52
C ASN A 133 -22.81 3.66 1.53
N GLY A 134 -21.62 3.52 2.13
CA GLY A 134 -21.09 4.46 3.10
C GLY A 134 -20.39 5.67 2.48
N VAL A 135 -19.59 5.45 1.43
CA VAL A 135 -18.67 6.47 0.87
C VAL A 135 -18.95 6.83 -0.58
N GLY A 136 -19.93 6.17 -1.20
CA GLY A 136 -20.29 6.36 -2.60
C GLY A 136 -19.54 5.44 -3.56
N THR A 137 -19.98 5.45 -4.82
CA THR A 137 -19.36 4.70 -5.91
C THR A 137 -17.93 5.20 -6.15
N PRO A 138 -16.94 4.30 -6.25
CA PRO A 138 -15.58 4.71 -6.59
C PRO A 138 -15.55 5.40 -7.96
N PRO A 139 -14.75 6.47 -8.12
CA PRO A 139 -14.50 7.07 -9.43
C PRO A 139 -13.58 6.17 -10.27
N ASP A 140 -13.25 6.61 -11.49
CA ASP A 140 -12.30 5.90 -12.34
C ASP A 140 -10.95 5.72 -11.64
N ILE A 141 -10.32 4.55 -11.81
CA ILE A 141 -9.09 4.19 -11.10
C ILE A 141 -7.88 5.06 -11.47
N TYR A 142 -7.91 5.74 -12.62
CA TYR A 142 -6.86 6.66 -13.05
C TYR A 142 -7.23 8.13 -12.81
N SER A 143 -8.35 8.38 -12.14
CA SER A 143 -8.76 9.72 -11.71
C SER A 143 -7.99 10.18 -10.47
N LEU A 144 -7.94 11.49 -10.23
CA LEU A 144 -7.37 12.03 -8.99
C LEU A 144 -8.26 11.70 -7.80
N GLU A 145 -9.56 11.70 -8.02
CA GLU A 145 -10.63 11.52 -7.06
C GLU A 145 -10.58 10.15 -6.37
N VAL A 146 -10.01 9.13 -7.02
CA VAL A 146 -9.86 7.80 -6.42
C VAL A 146 -9.01 7.83 -5.15
N ASN A 147 -8.02 8.72 -5.08
CA ASN A 147 -7.17 8.88 -3.90
C ASN A 147 -7.98 9.40 -2.71
N ARG A 148 -8.93 10.31 -2.97
CA ARG A 148 -9.84 10.79 -1.93
C ARG A 148 -10.81 9.69 -1.50
N TRP A 149 -11.37 8.93 -2.45
CA TRP A 149 -12.26 7.81 -2.15
C TRP A 149 -11.58 6.78 -1.22
N VAL A 150 -10.29 6.47 -1.46
CA VAL A 150 -9.49 5.58 -0.60
C VAL A 150 -9.34 6.10 0.83
N LEU A 151 -9.30 7.42 1.03
CA LEU A 151 -9.22 8.02 2.37
C LEU A 151 -10.58 8.09 3.06
N ASP A 152 -11.66 8.20 2.28
CA ASP A 152 -13.03 8.25 2.81
C ASP A 152 -13.54 6.84 3.22
N ALA A 153 -13.04 5.77 2.58
CA ALA A 153 -13.36 4.35 2.80
C ALA A 153 -12.81 3.74 4.11
#